data_AF-A0A1F8M314-F1
#
_entry.id   AF-A0A1F8M314-F1
#
_cell.length_a   1.000
_cell.length_b   1.000
_cell.length_c   1.000
_cell.angle_alpha   90.00
_cell.angle_beta   90.00
_cell.angle_gamma   90.00
#
_symmetry.space_group_name_H-M   'P 1'
#
loop_
_entity.id
_entity.type
_entity.pdbx_description
1 polymer ?
#
loop_
_entity_poly.entity_id
_entity_poly.type
_entity_poly.pdbx_seq_one_letter_code
_entity_poly.pdbx_strand_id
1 'polypeptide(L)'
;GGTDFAPRTTVEGEPVQEYLQRHYFQAFQQLALRLKNQPNVLGYDTMNEPSCGYIGWQDLNTPGGLLAIGDVPTPFQSMLLGEGIPQDVEEWVLGVASFKRLGTHRMNDSRTRAWRDGFECIWRQNGVWDFDNSGAAQLLRSDYFARVNGKPVDFSRDYYRPFANRFAAAIQAVHPNALIFLETAQDNPISKWGNEDASGIVYAPHWYDAYVLVKKTFIPILGIDNFARKLVVGHPAIRRSYHRQLAMLKGYAENQLGSVPFVLGEFGIPFDLDGKKAYKNGDFSTQVSALQRSMQAVEDNLLNYTLWNYTPDNSNLHGDLWNDEDLSIYSPDQRANLRDINSGGRALQAVVRPYPVATAGKLLKANFNPRTRVFKMELLHDPLIAAPTEIYVPNYQYPHGYSIRVSDGRYEIHHSKQRLLYWPDPAKIVHKLTVKP
;
A
#
# COMPACT_ATOMS: atom_id res chain seq x y z
N GLY A 1 2.45 17.44 14.21
CA GLY A 1 3.29 16.80 15.23
C GLY A 1 4.34 17.74 15.78
N GLY A 2 5.21 18.32 14.93
CA GLY A 2 6.35 19.11 15.40
C GLY A 2 5.99 20.32 16.27
N THR A 3 4.88 21.00 15.99
CA THR A 3 4.40 22.12 16.85
C THR A 3 4.09 21.67 18.28
N ASP A 4 3.53 20.47 18.45
CA ASP A 4 3.12 19.97 19.77
C ASP A 4 4.25 19.25 20.50
N PHE A 5 5.01 18.40 19.79
CA PHE A 5 6.00 17.50 20.39
C PHE A 5 7.45 17.93 20.18
N ALA A 6 7.71 18.94 19.35
CA ALA A 6 9.05 19.47 19.14
C ALA A 6 9.08 21.01 19.12
N PRO A 7 8.38 21.73 20.03
CA PRO A 7 8.15 23.17 19.93
C PRO A 7 9.43 24.01 19.99
N ARG A 8 10.53 23.49 20.56
CA ARG A 8 11.83 24.18 20.60
C ARG A 8 12.66 23.97 19.33
N THR A 9 12.21 23.12 18.44
CA THR A 9 12.97 22.72 17.24
C THR A 9 12.61 23.65 16.09
N THR A 10 13.58 24.47 15.69
CA THR A 10 13.41 25.42 14.58
C THR A 10 14.48 25.22 13.51
N VAL A 11 14.16 25.61 12.28
CA VAL A 11 15.08 25.68 11.15
C VAL A 11 14.95 27.10 10.60
N GLU A 12 16.06 27.84 10.56
CA GLU A 12 16.07 29.25 10.11
C GLU A 12 15.08 30.16 10.88
N GLY A 13 14.82 29.85 12.15
CA GLY A 13 13.86 30.57 13.01
C GLY A 13 12.40 30.18 12.80
N GLU A 14 12.09 29.29 11.84
CA GLU A 14 10.76 28.75 11.60
C GLU A 14 10.57 27.43 12.38
N PRO A 15 9.38 27.16 12.97
CA PRO A 15 9.08 25.84 13.54
C PRO A 15 9.30 24.72 12.54
N VAL A 16 9.99 23.64 12.96
CA VAL A 16 10.42 22.57 12.04
C VAL A 16 9.28 21.94 11.24
N GLN A 17 8.07 21.85 11.81
CA GLN A 17 6.89 21.36 11.10
C GLN A 17 6.52 22.22 9.90
N GLU A 18 6.47 23.54 10.09
CA GLU A 18 6.06 24.47 9.04
C GLU A 18 7.11 24.54 7.95
N TYR A 19 8.39 24.59 8.33
CA TYR A 19 9.51 24.54 7.39
C TYR A 19 9.42 23.29 6.50
N LEU A 20 9.41 22.09 7.09
CA LEU A 20 9.43 20.84 6.33
C LEU A 20 8.18 20.65 5.47
N GLN A 21 6.98 20.93 6.01
CA GLN A 21 5.74 20.76 5.24
C GLN A 21 5.65 21.78 4.11
N ARG A 22 6.01 23.06 4.34
CA ARG A 22 6.03 24.08 3.29
C ARG A 22 6.95 23.68 2.15
N HIS A 23 8.16 23.22 2.45
CA HIS A 23 9.12 22.78 1.43
C HIS A 23 8.62 21.53 0.69
N TYR A 24 7.99 20.58 1.37
CA TYR A 24 7.38 19.40 0.75
C TYR A 24 6.26 19.79 -0.24
N PHE A 25 5.34 20.65 0.19
CA PHE A 25 4.24 21.12 -0.66
C PHE A 25 4.76 21.89 -1.89
N GLN A 26 5.74 22.78 -1.69
CA GLN A 26 6.34 23.56 -2.77
C GLN A 26 7.07 22.66 -3.78
N ALA A 27 7.72 21.59 -3.34
CA ALA A 27 8.34 20.61 -4.23
C ALA A 27 7.31 19.91 -5.13
N PHE A 28 6.20 19.44 -4.56
CA PHE A 28 5.12 18.84 -5.35
C PHE A 28 4.39 19.86 -6.23
N GLN A 29 4.30 21.14 -5.83
CA GLN A 29 3.78 22.18 -6.71
C GLN A 29 4.63 22.36 -7.97
N GLN A 30 5.97 22.24 -7.88
CA GLN A 30 6.82 22.27 -9.07
C GLN A 30 6.53 21.10 -10.01
N LEU A 31 6.33 19.90 -9.46
CA LEU A 31 5.91 18.73 -10.23
C LEU A 31 4.54 18.98 -10.90
N ALA A 32 3.57 19.46 -10.14
CA ALA A 32 2.22 19.72 -10.64
C ALA A 32 2.19 20.80 -11.74
N LEU A 33 2.98 21.87 -11.59
CA LEU A 33 3.13 22.90 -12.61
C LEU A 33 3.65 22.34 -13.94
N ARG A 34 4.55 21.36 -13.89
CA ARG A 34 5.08 20.69 -15.08
C ARG A 34 4.05 19.77 -15.73
N LEU A 35 3.24 19.09 -14.93
CA LEU A 35 2.37 18.02 -15.39
C LEU A 35 0.92 18.46 -15.67
N LYS A 36 0.50 19.65 -15.27
CA LYS A 36 -0.91 20.09 -15.33
C LYS A 36 -1.60 20.09 -16.70
N ASN A 37 -0.84 20.09 -17.78
CA ASN A 37 -1.39 20.05 -19.14
C ASN A 37 -1.36 18.63 -19.73
N GLN A 38 -0.98 17.62 -18.95
CA GLN A 38 -0.92 16.22 -19.39
C GLN A 38 -2.26 15.54 -19.11
N PRO A 39 -3.03 15.14 -20.14
CA PRO A 39 -4.39 14.61 -19.95
C PRO A 39 -4.43 13.25 -19.22
N ASN A 40 -3.29 12.57 -19.13
CA ASN A 40 -3.18 11.25 -18.50
C ASN A 40 -2.74 11.34 -17.03
N VAL A 41 -2.48 12.55 -16.50
CA VAL A 41 -2.16 12.76 -15.10
C VAL A 41 -3.47 12.98 -14.35
N LEU A 42 -3.89 11.96 -13.60
CA LEU A 42 -5.13 12.01 -12.83
C LEU A 42 -5.00 12.89 -11.59
N GLY A 43 -3.82 12.90 -10.97
CA GLY A 43 -3.64 13.49 -9.66
C GLY A 43 -2.29 13.15 -9.01
N TYR A 44 -2.21 13.38 -7.71
CA TYR A 44 -0.98 13.25 -6.92
C TYR A 44 -1.29 12.54 -5.61
N ASP A 45 -0.44 11.57 -5.26
CA ASP A 45 -0.47 10.98 -3.93
C ASP A 45 0.16 11.91 -2.91
N THR A 46 -0.52 12.03 -1.76
CA THR A 46 -0.05 12.85 -0.64
C THR A 46 1.29 12.38 -0.08
N MET A 47 1.45 11.08 0.15
CA MET A 47 2.62 10.47 0.76
C MET A 47 2.44 8.96 0.81
N ASN A 48 3.42 8.23 0.25
CA ASN A 48 3.53 6.79 0.39
C ASN A 48 3.70 6.36 1.84
N GLU A 49 2.81 5.48 2.31
CA GLU A 49 2.83 4.83 3.62
C GLU A 49 3.16 5.78 4.77
N PRO A 50 2.31 6.79 5.04
CA PRO A 50 2.60 7.79 6.06
C PRO A 50 2.79 7.11 7.42
N SER A 51 3.87 7.45 8.12
CA SER A 51 4.18 6.89 9.44
C SER A 51 3.75 7.85 10.56
N CYS A 52 3.16 7.31 11.62
CA CYS A 52 2.86 8.09 12.83
C CYS A 52 4.10 8.38 13.68
N GLY A 53 5.23 7.70 13.42
CA GLY A 53 6.39 7.74 14.29
C GLY A 53 6.00 7.44 15.74
N TYR A 54 6.41 8.28 16.69
CA TYR A 54 6.01 8.15 18.09
C TYR A 54 4.67 8.79 18.43
N ILE A 55 3.99 9.49 17.51
CA ILE A 55 2.71 10.14 17.81
C ILE A 55 1.66 9.10 18.21
N GLY A 56 1.07 9.27 19.40
CA GLY A 56 0.12 8.32 19.99
C GLY A 56 0.78 7.22 20.83
N TRP A 57 2.11 7.18 20.93
CA TRP A 57 2.82 6.15 21.71
C TRP A 57 2.59 6.34 23.21
N GLN A 58 2.04 5.32 23.86
CA GLN A 58 1.52 5.42 25.24
C GLN A 58 2.63 5.45 26.31
N ASP A 59 3.69 4.67 26.12
CA ASP A 59 4.82 4.61 27.04
C ASP A 59 6.13 4.39 26.28
N LEU A 60 7.04 5.36 26.37
CA LEU A 60 8.34 5.33 25.69
C LEU A 60 9.32 4.28 26.24
N ASN A 61 9.02 3.62 27.36
CA ASN A 61 9.76 2.46 27.86
C ASN A 61 9.23 1.12 27.33
N THR A 62 8.16 1.12 26.54
CA THR A 62 7.57 -0.12 26.02
C THR A 62 7.93 -0.26 24.53
N PRO A 63 8.48 -1.40 24.08
CA PRO A 63 8.70 -1.66 22.67
C PRO A 63 7.36 -1.86 21.96
N GLY A 64 7.32 -1.61 20.66
CA GLY A 64 6.07 -1.64 19.90
C GLY A 64 6.28 -1.52 18.40
N GLY A 65 5.19 -1.27 17.68
CA GLY A 65 5.15 -1.26 16.22
C GLY A 65 4.62 -2.57 15.64
N LEU A 66 4.23 -2.53 14.36
CA LEU A 66 3.53 -3.63 13.70
C LEU A 66 4.45 -4.81 13.34
N LEU A 67 5.70 -4.53 12.98
CA LEU A 67 6.69 -5.48 12.48
C LEU A 67 7.91 -5.50 13.39
N ALA A 68 7.79 -6.14 14.56
CA ALA A 68 8.90 -6.36 15.49
C ALA A 68 9.75 -7.55 15.01
N ILE A 69 10.75 -7.29 14.15
CA ILE A 69 11.73 -8.28 13.68
C ILE A 69 13.14 -7.71 13.83
N GLY A 70 14.06 -8.51 14.37
CA GLY A 70 15.42 -8.10 14.70
C GLY A 70 15.47 -7.31 15.99
N ASP A 71 16.32 -6.30 16.03
CA ASP A 71 16.49 -5.40 17.17
C ASP A 71 15.32 -4.42 17.28
N VAL A 72 14.61 -4.47 18.40
CA VAL A 72 13.40 -3.65 18.66
C VAL A 72 13.61 -2.79 19.90
N PRO A 73 14.34 -1.66 19.77
CA PRO A 73 14.49 -0.71 20.86
C PRO A 73 13.14 -0.10 21.23
N THR A 74 12.95 0.22 22.52
CA THR A 74 11.88 1.15 22.92
C THR A 74 12.15 2.54 22.31
N PRO A 75 11.13 3.42 22.20
CA PRO A 75 11.38 4.80 21.80
C PRO A 75 12.46 5.48 22.64
N PHE A 76 12.46 5.29 23.96
CA PHE A 76 13.49 5.87 24.82
C PHE A 76 14.88 5.30 24.53
N GLN A 77 15.01 3.97 24.40
CA GLN A 77 16.27 3.33 24.01
C GLN A 77 16.78 3.87 22.67
N SER A 78 15.89 4.09 21.70
CA SER A 78 16.24 4.68 20.40
C SER A 78 16.85 6.08 20.55
N MET A 79 16.32 6.90 21.47
CA MET A 79 16.88 8.22 21.76
C MET A 79 18.27 8.14 22.38
N LEU A 80 18.48 7.20 23.31
CA LEU A 80 19.77 6.97 23.97
C LEU A 80 20.82 6.44 23.00
N LEU A 81 20.44 5.48 22.14
CA LEU A 81 21.28 4.98 21.07
C LEU A 81 21.74 6.11 20.14
N GLY A 82 20.84 7.03 19.79
CA GLY A 82 21.16 8.22 19.00
C GLY A 82 22.19 9.15 19.67
N GLU A 83 22.25 9.17 21.00
CA GLU A 83 23.25 9.90 21.78
C GLU A 83 24.55 9.12 22.04
N GLY A 84 24.72 7.96 21.40
CA GLY A 84 25.93 7.16 21.61
C GLY A 84 25.94 6.40 22.95
N ILE A 85 24.79 6.27 23.62
CA ILE A 85 24.65 5.53 24.87
C ILE A 85 24.23 4.10 24.52
N PRO A 86 25.08 3.08 24.71
CA PRO A 86 24.76 1.72 24.29
C PRO A 86 23.58 1.15 25.11
N GLN A 87 22.71 0.38 24.47
CA GLN A 87 21.47 -0.17 25.06
C GLN A 87 21.38 -1.68 24.84
N ASP A 88 20.80 -2.40 25.79
CA ASP A 88 20.34 -3.78 25.60
C ASP A 88 18.89 -3.76 25.13
N VAL A 89 18.67 -4.03 23.84
CA VAL A 89 17.34 -3.98 23.21
C VAL A 89 16.77 -5.38 23.07
N GLU A 90 15.45 -5.50 22.99
CA GLU A 90 14.83 -6.80 22.74
C GLU A 90 15.06 -7.24 21.29
N GLU A 91 15.41 -8.51 21.10
CA GLU A 91 15.50 -9.11 19.78
C GLU A 91 14.25 -9.97 19.52
N TRP A 92 13.60 -9.78 18.38
CA TRP A 92 12.36 -10.45 18.00
C TRP A 92 12.48 -11.18 16.67
N VAL A 93 11.78 -12.31 16.54
CA VAL A 93 11.70 -13.06 15.29
C VAL A 93 10.25 -13.34 14.94
N LEU A 94 9.94 -13.38 13.65
CA LEU A 94 8.64 -13.88 13.21
C LEU A 94 8.63 -15.41 13.32
N GLY A 95 7.78 -15.97 14.17
CA GLY A 95 7.47 -17.40 14.24
C GLY A 95 6.53 -17.85 13.11
N VAL A 96 5.94 -19.05 13.19
CA VAL A 96 5.00 -19.52 12.14
C VAL A 96 3.70 -18.69 12.12
N ALA A 97 3.22 -18.22 13.28
CA ALA A 97 1.92 -17.56 13.41
C ALA A 97 1.95 -16.27 14.26
N SER A 98 3.08 -15.93 14.88
CA SER A 98 3.21 -14.75 15.74
C SER A 98 4.68 -14.34 15.87
N PHE A 99 4.93 -13.09 16.26
CA PHE A 99 6.25 -12.66 16.71
C PHE A 99 6.61 -13.31 18.04
N LYS A 100 7.89 -13.58 18.25
CA LYS A 100 8.44 -14.16 19.48
C LYS A 100 9.74 -13.43 19.82
N ARG A 101 9.89 -13.06 21.09
CA ARG A 101 11.15 -12.55 21.61
C ARG A 101 12.19 -13.67 21.62
N LEU A 102 13.32 -13.44 20.97
CA LEU A 102 14.46 -14.34 20.89
C LEU A 102 15.42 -14.12 22.07
N GLY A 103 15.63 -12.86 22.47
CA GLY A 103 16.55 -12.52 23.54
C GLY A 103 16.72 -11.02 23.73
N THR A 104 17.96 -10.63 24.04
CA THR A 104 18.41 -9.23 24.12
C THR A 104 19.73 -9.09 23.39
N HIS A 105 19.90 -7.97 22.69
CA HIS A 105 21.12 -7.65 21.96
C HIS A 105 21.65 -6.29 22.40
N ARG A 106 22.96 -6.21 22.67
CA ARG A 106 23.65 -4.96 23.03
C ARG A 106 23.95 -4.17 21.75
N MET A 107 23.37 -2.99 21.61
CA MET A 107 23.56 -2.11 20.45
C MET A 107 24.47 -0.91 20.78
N ASN A 108 25.22 -0.47 19.76
CA ASN A 108 26.04 0.75 19.73
C ASN A 108 27.20 0.79 20.75
N ASP A 109 27.93 -0.33 20.93
CA ASP A 109 29.12 -0.37 21.79
C ASP A 109 30.25 0.58 21.36
N SER A 110 30.27 0.98 20.08
CA SER A 110 31.18 2.01 19.56
C SER A 110 30.85 3.43 20.03
N ARG A 111 29.70 3.62 20.71
CA ARG A 111 29.21 4.91 21.22
C ARG A 111 29.08 5.96 20.13
N THR A 112 28.73 5.53 18.93
CA THR A 112 28.58 6.44 17.79
C THR A 112 27.33 7.28 17.99
N ARG A 113 27.46 8.59 17.89
CA ARG A 113 26.33 9.52 17.96
C ARG A 113 25.70 9.67 16.58
N ALA A 114 24.37 9.70 16.53
CA ALA A 114 23.62 10.10 15.34
C ALA A 114 23.66 11.62 15.12
N TRP A 115 23.98 12.38 16.17
CA TRP A 115 24.07 13.84 16.17
C TRP A 115 25.46 14.32 15.79
N ARG A 116 25.53 15.41 15.02
CA ARG A 116 26.78 16.10 14.72
C ARG A 116 27.38 16.73 15.97
N ASP A 117 28.68 16.99 15.94
CA ASP A 117 29.36 17.73 17.00
C ASP A 117 28.71 19.10 17.24
N GLY A 118 28.49 19.42 18.52
CA GLY A 118 27.78 20.65 18.93
C GLY A 118 26.25 20.56 18.90
N PHE A 119 25.68 19.43 18.48
CA PHE A 119 24.23 19.21 18.49
C PHE A 119 23.83 18.11 19.48
N GLU A 120 22.67 18.29 20.11
CA GLU A 120 22.07 17.36 21.07
C GLU A 120 20.78 16.72 20.52
N CYS A 121 20.33 15.65 21.14
CA CYS A 121 19.06 15.01 20.88
C CYS A 121 17.90 15.98 20.98
N ILE A 122 17.12 16.07 19.90
CA ILE A 122 15.94 16.95 19.84
C ILE A 122 14.95 16.63 20.96
N TRP A 123 14.80 15.36 21.36
CA TRP A 123 13.86 14.97 22.40
C TRP A 123 14.37 15.34 23.80
N ARG A 124 15.69 15.33 24.01
CA ARG A 124 16.30 15.88 25.23
C ARG A 124 16.08 17.39 25.31
N GLN A 125 16.37 18.12 24.22
CA GLN A 125 16.14 19.56 24.14
C GLN A 125 14.69 19.95 24.42
N ASN A 126 13.73 19.12 23.97
CA ASN A 126 12.31 19.31 24.22
C ASN A 126 11.83 18.80 25.59
N GLY A 127 12.71 18.22 26.42
CA GLY A 127 12.44 17.82 27.80
C GLY A 127 11.80 16.44 27.96
N VAL A 128 11.95 15.56 26.98
CA VAL A 128 11.40 14.18 27.05
C VAL A 128 12.21 13.33 28.04
N TRP A 129 13.52 13.51 28.03
CA TRP A 129 14.48 12.83 28.90
C TRP A 129 15.68 13.76 29.16
N ASP A 130 16.47 13.48 30.19
CA ASP A 130 17.75 14.16 30.46
C ASP A 130 18.69 13.25 31.27
N PHE A 131 19.88 13.73 31.63
CA PHE A 131 20.75 13.08 32.60
C PHE A 131 20.39 13.50 34.03
N ASP A 132 20.40 12.55 34.96
CA ASP A 132 20.30 12.84 36.37
C ASP A 132 21.63 13.38 36.95
N ASN A 133 21.64 13.68 38.26
CA ASN A 133 22.81 14.20 38.95
C ASN A 133 24.03 13.24 38.94
N SER A 134 23.82 11.96 38.67
CA SER A 134 24.87 10.94 38.55
C SER A 134 25.40 10.79 37.12
N GLY A 135 24.80 11.49 36.15
CA GLY A 135 25.10 11.36 34.72
C GLY A 135 24.40 10.16 34.06
N ALA A 136 23.43 9.53 34.72
CA ALA A 136 22.64 8.46 34.14
C ALA A 136 21.43 9.03 33.38
N ALA A 137 21.13 8.47 32.20
CA ALA A 137 19.98 8.92 31.42
C ALA A 137 18.66 8.53 32.11
N GLN A 138 17.75 9.49 32.21
CA GLN A 138 16.45 9.38 32.87
C GLN A 138 15.33 9.88 31.96
N LEU A 139 14.31 9.05 31.76
CA LEU A 139 13.09 9.46 31.07
C LEU A 139 12.24 10.35 31.98
N LEU A 140 11.88 11.55 31.52
CA LEU A 140 11.15 12.53 32.31
C LEU A 140 9.64 12.51 32.02
N ARG A 141 9.25 12.17 30.78
CA ARG A 141 7.85 12.13 30.33
C ARG A 141 7.60 10.90 29.46
N SER A 142 7.10 9.83 30.07
CA SER A 142 6.91 8.55 29.40
C SER A 142 5.77 8.52 28.41
N ASP A 143 4.73 9.34 28.57
CA ASP A 143 3.57 9.43 27.70
C ASP A 143 3.62 10.66 26.78
N TYR A 144 4.82 11.24 26.58
CA TYR A 144 5.00 12.54 25.93
C TYR A 144 4.30 12.69 24.59
N PHE A 145 4.25 11.63 23.79
CA PHE A 145 3.62 11.64 22.47
C PHE A 145 2.17 11.15 22.47
N ALA A 146 1.64 10.69 23.60
CA ALA A 146 0.28 10.17 23.72
C ALA A 146 -0.76 11.29 23.88
N ARG A 147 -0.37 12.46 24.41
CA ARG A 147 -1.30 13.51 24.81
C ARG A 147 -0.79 14.92 24.50
N VAL A 148 -1.71 15.80 24.17
CA VAL A 148 -1.49 17.25 24.04
C VAL A 148 -2.55 17.98 24.87
N ASN A 149 -2.11 18.90 25.73
CA ASN A 149 -3.00 19.64 26.65
C ASN A 149 -3.95 18.74 27.45
N GLY A 150 -3.43 17.59 27.92
CA GLY A 150 -4.16 16.60 28.71
C GLY A 150 -5.08 15.67 27.92
N LYS A 151 -5.24 15.85 26.60
CA LYS A 151 -6.12 15.05 25.75
C LYS A 151 -5.32 14.03 24.92
N PRO A 152 -5.82 12.79 24.75
CA PRO A 152 -5.21 11.83 23.84
C PRO A 152 -5.19 12.33 22.40
N VAL A 153 -4.05 12.14 21.72
CA VAL A 153 -3.92 12.48 20.30
C VAL A 153 -4.32 11.30 19.42
N ASP A 154 -4.82 11.62 18.23
CA ASP A 154 -5.08 10.68 17.15
C ASP A 154 -4.29 11.13 15.92
N PHE A 155 -3.37 10.30 15.44
CA PHE A 155 -2.46 10.70 14.35
C PHE A 155 -3.22 11.11 13.09
N SER A 156 -4.24 10.33 12.73
CA SER A 156 -5.01 10.50 11.52
C SER A 156 -5.82 11.79 11.54
N ARG A 157 -6.50 12.05 12.66
CA ARG A 157 -7.36 13.22 12.87
C ARG A 157 -6.55 14.49 13.10
N ASP A 158 -5.57 14.45 13.99
CA ASP A 158 -4.92 15.67 14.51
C ASP A 158 -3.73 16.11 13.65
N TYR A 159 -3.15 15.22 12.84
CA TYR A 159 -1.92 15.51 12.10
C TYR A 159 -1.96 15.16 10.61
N TYR A 160 -2.40 13.95 10.23
CA TYR A 160 -2.43 13.55 8.82
C TYR A 160 -3.52 14.29 8.03
N ARG A 161 -4.76 14.36 8.54
CA ARG A 161 -5.86 15.08 7.87
C ARG A 161 -5.52 16.56 7.63
N PRO A 162 -5.01 17.35 8.61
CA PRO A 162 -4.53 18.71 8.35
C PRO A 162 -3.42 18.79 7.30
N PHE A 163 -2.45 17.87 7.33
CA PHE A 163 -1.40 17.79 6.32
C PHE A 163 -1.96 17.55 4.92
N ALA A 164 -2.85 16.57 4.76
CA ALA A 164 -3.47 16.21 3.49
C ALA A 164 -4.31 17.37 2.91
N ASN A 165 -5.05 18.10 3.76
CA ASN A 165 -5.79 19.29 3.32
C ASN A 165 -4.86 20.40 2.82
N ARG A 166 -3.74 20.66 3.51
CA ARG A 166 -2.75 21.65 3.08
C ARG A 166 -2.06 21.23 1.78
N PHE A 167 -1.73 19.95 1.65
CA PHE A 167 -1.19 19.37 0.42
C PHE A 167 -2.17 19.57 -0.74
N ALA A 168 -3.43 19.16 -0.57
CA ALA A 168 -4.48 19.31 -1.57
C ALA A 168 -4.63 20.77 -2.02
N ALA A 169 -4.74 21.70 -1.06
CA ALA A 169 -4.83 23.13 -1.36
C ALA A 169 -3.62 23.64 -2.17
N ALA A 170 -2.40 23.23 -1.81
CA ALA A 170 -1.20 23.61 -2.52
C ALA A 170 -1.19 23.10 -3.98
N ILE A 171 -1.59 21.84 -4.20
CA ILE A 171 -1.64 21.25 -5.54
C ILE A 171 -2.77 21.85 -6.38
N GLN A 172 -3.97 21.95 -5.82
CA GLN A 172 -5.14 22.46 -6.54
C GLN A 172 -5.03 23.96 -6.86
N ALA A 173 -4.20 24.72 -6.14
CA ALA A 173 -3.86 26.09 -6.51
C ALA A 173 -3.14 26.19 -7.87
N VAL A 174 -2.43 25.14 -8.32
CA VAL A 174 -1.70 25.12 -9.60
C VAL A 174 -2.29 24.15 -10.62
N HIS A 175 -3.04 23.15 -10.17
CA HIS A 175 -3.73 22.14 -10.96
C HIS A 175 -5.15 21.89 -10.40
N PRO A 176 -6.13 22.76 -10.68
CA PRO A 176 -7.44 22.76 -10.01
C PRO A 176 -8.22 21.44 -10.05
N ASN A 177 -8.08 20.67 -11.13
CA ASN A 177 -8.82 19.41 -11.31
C ASN A 177 -8.01 18.16 -10.92
N ALA A 178 -6.86 18.31 -10.26
CA ALA A 178 -6.06 17.16 -9.83
C ALA A 178 -6.79 16.40 -8.73
N LEU A 179 -6.86 15.08 -8.89
CA LEU A 179 -7.25 14.20 -7.80
C LEU A 179 -6.14 14.15 -6.74
N ILE A 180 -6.52 14.05 -5.47
CA ILE A 180 -5.58 13.92 -4.36
C ILE A 180 -5.76 12.53 -3.76
N PHE A 181 -4.75 11.68 -3.91
CA PHE A 181 -4.78 10.31 -3.41
C PHE A 181 -4.34 10.31 -1.95
N LEU A 182 -5.20 9.72 -1.11
CA LEU A 182 -5.06 9.67 0.33
C LEU A 182 -4.72 8.25 0.76
N GLU A 183 -3.63 8.11 1.50
CA GLU A 183 -3.22 6.86 2.12
C GLU A 183 -3.54 6.86 3.63
N THR A 184 -3.22 5.75 4.29
CA THR A 184 -3.33 5.62 5.75
C THR A 184 -2.07 5.02 6.32
N ALA A 185 -1.70 5.49 7.52
CA ALA A 185 -0.74 4.74 8.32
C ALA A 185 -1.33 3.37 8.67
N GLN A 186 -0.51 2.32 8.62
CA GLN A 186 -0.95 0.93 8.65
C GLN A 186 -1.85 0.55 9.86
N ASP A 187 -1.60 1.16 11.03
CA ASP A 187 -2.37 0.94 12.27
C ASP A 187 -3.30 2.12 12.65
N ASN A 188 -3.36 3.18 11.85
CA ASN A 188 -4.26 4.31 12.10
C ASN A 188 -5.25 4.43 10.93
N PRO A 189 -6.52 4.05 11.14
CA PRO A 189 -7.52 4.20 10.10
C PRO A 189 -7.67 5.67 9.69
N ILE A 190 -8.14 5.89 8.47
CA ILE A 190 -8.36 7.24 7.98
C ILE A 190 -9.44 7.90 8.84
N SER A 191 -9.21 9.15 9.26
CA SER A 191 -10.18 9.91 10.05
C SER A 191 -11.38 10.28 9.18
N LYS A 192 -12.48 10.72 9.80
CA LYS A 192 -13.65 11.18 9.05
C LYS A 192 -13.36 12.52 8.37
N TRP A 193 -13.66 12.62 7.07
CA TRP A 193 -13.68 13.88 6.31
C TRP A 193 -15.05 14.54 6.39
N GLY A 194 -15.05 15.86 6.50
CA GLY A 194 -16.19 16.76 6.48
C GLY A 194 -16.21 17.63 5.22
N ASN A 195 -17.21 18.52 5.14
CA ASN A 195 -17.38 19.42 4.01
C ASN A 195 -16.33 20.55 3.97
N GLU A 196 -15.66 20.79 5.09
CA GLU A 196 -14.58 21.76 5.24
C GLU A 196 -13.24 21.26 4.72
N ASP A 197 -13.12 19.97 4.44
CA ASP A 197 -11.89 19.37 3.92
C ASP A 197 -11.79 19.46 2.40
N ALA A 198 -10.61 19.09 1.88
CA ALA A 198 -10.33 19.05 0.46
C ALA A 198 -11.32 18.15 -0.30
N SER A 199 -11.76 18.66 -1.44
CA SER A 199 -12.55 17.91 -2.43
C SER A 199 -11.65 17.34 -3.53
N GLY A 200 -12.20 16.48 -4.39
CA GLY A 200 -11.43 15.82 -5.44
C GLY A 200 -10.43 14.80 -4.89
N ILE A 201 -10.76 14.15 -3.78
CA ILE A 201 -9.91 13.13 -3.15
C ILE A 201 -10.24 11.72 -3.65
N VAL A 202 -9.27 10.81 -3.56
CA VAL A 202 -9.39 9.37 -3.83
C VAL A 202 -8.75 8.62 -2.67
N TYR A 203 -9.39 7.56 -2.17
CA TYR A 203 -8.78 6.71 -1.15
C TYR A 203 -7.89 5.64 -1.80
N ALA A 204 -6.63 5.59 -1.39
CA ALA A 204 -5.57 4.81 -2.03
C ALA A 204 -4.81 3.87 -1.07
N PRO A 205 -5.46 3.11 -0.17
CA PRO A 205 -4.73 2.33 0.83
C PRO A 205 -3.96 1.15 0.21
N HIS A 206 -2.99 0.65 0.95
CA HIS A 206 -2.23 -0.55 0.61
C HIS A 206 -2.80 -1.78 1.34
N TRP A 207 -2.67 -2.95 0.72
CA TRP A 207 -2.98 -4.21 1.35
C TRP A 207 -2.07 -5.31 0.83
N TYR A 208 -1.40 -6.02 1.73
CA TYR A 208 -0.58 -7.17 1.39
C TYR A 208 -1.04 -8.41 2.15
N ASP A 209 -0.83 -9.58 1.54
CA ASP A 209 -0.84 -10.83 2.28
C ASP A 209 0.36 -10.87 3.23
N ALA A 210 0.17 -10.44 4.48
CA ALA A 210 1.27 -10.24 5.42
C ALA A 210 2.07 -11.53 5.68
N TYR A 211 1.43 -12.69 5.58
CA TYR A 211 2.14 -13.96 5.70
C TYR A 211 3.16 -14.12 4.58
N VAL A 212 2.74 -13.95 3.32
CA VAL A 212 3.62 -14.11 2.16
C VAL A 212 4.67 -13.01 2.10
N LEU A 213 4.27 -11.76 2.34
CA LEU A 213 5.15 -10.60 2.28
C LEU A 213 6.31 -10.73 3.27
N VAL A 214 6.02 -11.05 4.53
CA VAL A 214 7.02 -11.04 5.59
C VAL A 214 7.81 -12.36 5.64
N LYS A 215 7.17 -13.51 5.40
CA LYS A 215 7.88 -14.80 5.42
C LYS A 215 8.63 -15.11 4.14
N LYS A 216 8.26 -14.49 3.02
CA LYS A 216 8.72 -14.89 1.68
C LYS A 216 8.50 -16.39 1.43
N THR A 217 7.37 -16.92 1.92
CA THR A 217 6.94 -18.31 1.74
C THR A 217 5.43 -18.34 1.50
N PHE A 218 4.99 -19.26 0.65
CA PHE A 218 3.56 -19.46 0.37
C PHE A 218 3.08 -20.83 0.84
N ILE A 219 2.23 -20.84 1.87
CA ILE A 219 1.51 -22.04 2.30
C ILE A 219 0.04 -21.88 1.89
N PRO A 220 -0.49 -22.70 0.97
CA PRO A 220 -1.82 -22.47 0.37
C PRO A 220 -2.98 -22.43 1.39
N ILE A 221 -2.84 -23.17 2.48
CA ILE A 221 -3.85 -23.32 3.53
C ILE A 221 -3.66 -22.37 4.72
N LEU A 222 -2.64 -21.51 4.71
CA LEU A 222 -2.39 -20.53 5.78
C LEU A 222 -2.39 -19.10 5.24
N GLY A 223 -2.99 -18.20 6.00
CA GLY A 223 -2.96 -16.75 5.78
C GLY A 223 -3.09 -16.01 7.11
N ILE A 224 -2.99 -14.69 7.07
CA ILE A 224 -3.13 -13.84 8.26
C ILE A 224 -4.25 -12.83 8.02
N ASP A 225 -5.09 -12.63 9.03
CA ASP A 225 -5.96 -11.47 9.10
C ASP A 225 -5.15 -10.30 9.67
N ASN A 226 -4.79 -9.34 8.83
CA ASN A 226 -3.84 -8.27 9.18
C ASN A 226 -4.39 -7.39 10.29
N PHE A 227 -5.69 -7.07 10.23
CA PHE A 227 -6.34 -6.20 11.21
C PHE A 227 -6.61 -6.93 12.53
N ALA A 228 -7.09 -8.17 12.46
CA ALA A 228 -7.32 -8.96 13.68
C ALA A 228 -6.02 -9.55 14.27
N ARG A 229 -4.91 -9.49 13.53
CA ARG A 229 -3.61 -10.09 13.86
C ARG A 229 -3.72 -11.58 14.21
N LYS A 230 -4.50 -12.32 13.41
CA LYS A 230 -4.84 -13.74 13.67
C LYS A 230 -4.54 -14.62 12.47
N LEU A 231 -4.08 -15.84 12.75
CA LEU A 231 -3.93 -16.88 11.74
C LEU A 231 -5.29 -17.29 11.18
N VAL A 232 -5.36 -17.48 9.87
CA VAL A 232 -6.54 -17.98 9.16
C VAL A 232 -6.15 -19.26 8.44
N VAL A 233 -6.88 -20.35 8.71
CA VAL A 233 -6.56 -21.69 8.20
C VAL A 233 -7.65 -22.18 7.24
N GLY A 234 -7.22 -22.67 6.08
CA GLY A 234 -8.06 -23.26 5.05
C GLY A 234 -8.51 -22.28 3.97
N HIS A 235 -8.52 -22.73 2.72
CA HIS A 235 -8.82 -21.89 1.55
C HIS A 235 -10.11 -21.06 1.66
N PRO A 236 -11.28 -21.62 2.07
CA PRO A 236 -12.50 -20.83 2.16
C PRO A 236 -12.45 -19.77 3.26
N ALA A 237 -11.77 -20.05 4.38
CA ALA A 237 -11.61 -19.11 5.47
C ALA A 237 -10.69 -17.96 5.08
N ILE A 238 -9.58 -18.25 4.39
CA ILE A 238 -8.64 -17.24 3.88
C ILE A 238 -9.34 -16.31 2.90
N ARG A 239 -10.05 -16.86 1.90
CA ARG A 239 -10.80 -16.04 0.93
C ARG A 239 -11.81 -15.11 1.62
N ARG A 240 -12.58 -15.62 2.59
CA ARG A 240 -13.53 -14.80 3.37
C ARG A 240 -12.82 -13.72 4.20
N SER A 241 -11.70 -14.04 4.84
CA SER A 241 -10.93 -13.04 5.59
C SER A 241 -10.43 -11.95 4.65
N TYR A 242 -9.74 -12.30 3.56
CA TYR A 242 -9.13 -11.32 2.65
C TYR A 242 -10.20 -10.46 1.97
N HIS A 243 -11.32 -11.05 1.57
CA HIS A 243 -12.48 -10.29 1.11
C HIS A 243 -12.94 -9.26 2.16
N ARG A 244 -13.12 -9.65 3.42
CA ARG A 244 -13.56 -8.73 4.48
C ARG A 244 -12.55 -7.62 4.77
N GLN A 245 -11.26 -7.94 4.75
CA GLN A 245 -10.19 -6.96 4.97
C GLN A 245 -10.24 -5.86 3.90
N LEU A 246 -10.32 -6.24 2.63
CA LEU A 246 -10.43 -5.30 1.52
C LEU A 246 -11.79 -4.57 1.48
N ALA A 247 -12.89 -5.25 1.82
CA ALA A 247 -14.21 -4.64 1.96
C ALA A 247 -14.23 -3.55 3.05
N MET A 248 -13.51 -3.78 4.16
CA MET A 248 -13.38 -2.80 5.23
C MET A 248 -12.66 -1.54 4.76
N LEU A 249 -11.54 -1.69 4.04
CA LEU A 249 -10.82 -0.57 3.44
C LEU A 249 -11.72 0.21 2.46
N LYS A 250 -12.40 -0.48 1.54
CA LYS A 250 -13.38 0.15 0.64
C LYS A 250 -14.48 0.89 1.41
N GLY A 251 -14.95 0.30 2.51
CA GLY A 251 -15.94 0.88 3.39
C GLY A 251 -15.49 2.20 4.04
N TYR A 252 -14.19 2.46 4.22
CA TYR A 252 -13.71 3.75 4.68
C TYR A 252 -13.92 4.85 3.63
N ALA A 253 -13.71 4.56 2.34
CA ALA A 253 -14.04 5.51 1.27
C ALA A 253 -15.54 5.87 1.25
N GLU A 254 -16.40 4.86 1.46
CA GLU A 254 -17.86 5.03 1.48
C GLU A 254 -18.34 5.82 2.70
N ASN A 255 -17.88 5.44 3.90
CA ASN A 255 -18.47 5.89 5.17
C ASN A 255 -17.70 7.01 5.88
N GLN A 256 -16.38 7.11 5.67
CA GLN A 256 -15.54 8.12 6.34
C GLN A 256 -15.19 9.28 5.41
N LEU A 257 -15.14 9.05 4.09
CA LEU A 257 -14.66 10.02 3.11
C LEU A 257 -15.75 10.61 2.22
N GLY A 258 -17.02 10.31 2.49
CA GLY A 258 -18.13 10.84 1.70
C GLY A 258 -18.31 10.17 0.34
N SER A 259 -18.04 8.85 0.26
CA SER A 259 -18.26 8.04 -0.94
C SER A 259 -17.37 8.43 -2.13
N VAL A 260 -16.10 8.69 -1.84
CA VAL A 260 -15.06 9.01 -2.83
C VAL A 260 -14.61 7.75 -3.59
N PRO A 261 -13.97 7.91 -4.76
CA PRO A 261 -13.36 6.78 -5.47
C PRO A 261 -12.34 6.04 -4.61
N PHE A 262 -12.22 4.73 -4.85
CA PHE A 262 -11.26 3.84 -4.19
C PHE A 262 -10.33 3.23 -5.25
N VAL A 263 -9.03 3.24 -4.96
CA VAL A 263 -8.02 2.42 -5.64
C VAL A 263 -7.22 1.69 -4.57
N LEU A 264 -6.93 0.41 -4.77
CA LEU A 264 -5.94 -0.26 -3.93
C LEU A 264 -4.56 0.20 -4.41
N GLY A 265 -3.94 1.14 -3.68
CA GLY A 265 -2.71 1.82 -4.06
C GLY A 265 -1.55 0.84 -4.24
N GLU A 266 -1.49 -0.19 -3.40
CA GLU A 266 -0.52 -1.25 -3.56
C GLU A 266 -1.01 -2.58 -3.02
N PHE A 267 -0.57 -3.63 -3.70
CA PHE A 267 -0.54 -5.01 -3.23
C PHE A 267 0.43 -5.78 -4.13
N GLY A 268 0.85 -6.97 -3.69
CA GLY A 268 1.75 -7.78 -4.48
C GLY A 268 2.26 -8.99 -3.70
N ILE A 269 3.31 -9.60 -4.21
CA ILE A 269 4.06 -10.65 -3.53
C ILE A 269 5.56 -10.45 -3.79
N PRO A 270 6.44 -10.85 -2.85
CA PRO A 270 7.83 -11.12 -3.17
C PRO A 270 7.92 -12.26 -4.18
N PHE A 271 8.80 -12.12 -5.17
CA PHE A 271 9.13 -13.15 -6.15
C PHE A 271 10.29 -14.04 -5.70
N ASP A 272 11.10 -13.58 -4.74
CA ASP A 272 12.21 -14.32 -4.13
C ASP A 272 11.76 -15.39 -3.13
N LEU A 273 10.51 -15.87 -3.25
CA LEU A 273 9.91 -16.88 -2.40
C LEU A 273 10.78 -18.13 -2.25
N ASP A 274 10.72 -18.71 -1.06
CA ASP A 274 11.37 -19.98 -0.71
C ASP A 274 12.87 -19.97 -1.03
N GLY A 275 13.53 -18.84 -0.75
CA GLY A 275 14.96 -18.66 -0.99
C GLY A 275 15.29 -18.66 -2.49
N LYS A 276 14.52 -17.90 -3.29
CA LYS A 276 14.75 -17.73 -4.73
C LYS A 276 14.65 -19.03 -5.53
N LYS A 277 13.85 -19.99 -5.08
CA LYS A 277 13.74 -21.32 -5.71
C LYS A 277 13.37 -21.25 -7.19
N ALA A 278 12.40 -20.39 -7.54
CA ALA A 278 11.92 -20.19 -8.90
C ALA A 278 13.03 -19.75 -9.88
N TYR A 279 14.06 -19.06 -9.39
CA TYR A 279 15.13 -18.53 -10.25
C TYR A 279 16.10 -19.64 -10.69
N LYS A 280 16.17 -20.72 -9.92
CA LYS A 280 17.04 -21.87 -10.19
C LYS A 280 16.40 -22.84 -11.17
N ASN A 281 15.08 -23.02 -11.11
CA ASN A 281 14.36 -24.02 -11.89
C ASN A 281 13.41 -23.45 -12.96
N GLY A 282 13.22 -22.12 -13.01
CA GLY A 282 12.30 -21.45 -13.92
C GLY A 282 10.82 -21.63 -13.59
N ASP A 283 10.48 -22.28 -12.48
CA ASP A 283 9.10 -22.58 -12.09
C ASP A 283 8.54 -21.53 -11.13
N PHE A 284 7.70 -20.65 -11.68
CA PHE A 284 6.99 -19.59 -10.95
C PHE A 284 5.59 -20.01 -10.48
N SER A 285 5.24 -21.30 -10.47
CA SER A 285 3.89 -21.76 -10.11
C SER A 285 3.46 -21.38 -8.68
N THR A 286 4.42 -21.30 -7.75
CA THR A 286 4.19 -20.80 -6.37
C THR A 286 3.80 -19.33 -6.40
N GLN A 287 4.54 -18.49 -7.11
CA GLN A 287 4.30 -17.05 -7.27
C GLN A 287 2.95 -16.81 -7.97
N VAL A 288 2.64 -17.57 -9.03
CA VAL A 288 1.33 -17.54 -9.69
C VAL A 288 0.21 -17.84 -8.70
N SER A 289 0.38 -18.86 -7.85
CA SER A 289 -0.65 -19.25 -6.87
C SER A 289 -0.81 -18.22 -5.74
N ALA A 290 0.30 -17.66 -5.26
CA ALA A 290 0.31 -16.63 -4.23
C ALA A 290 -0.34 -15.34 -4.73
N LEU A 291 0.04 -14.86 -5.91
CA LEU A 291 -0.56 -13.67 -6.50
C LEU A 291 -2.04 -13.89 -6.83
N GLN A 292 -2.41 -15.06 -7.37
CA GLN A 292 -3.81 -15.38 -7.66
C GLN A 292 -4.70 -15.31 -6.40
N ARG A 293 -4.17 -15.68 -5.22
CA ARG A 293 -4.92 -15.59 -3.96
C ARG A 293 -5.28 -14.14 -3.64
N SER A 294 -4.34 -13.20 -3.78
CA SER A 294 -4.57 -11.77 -3.56
C SER A 294 -5.48 -11.18 -4.63
N MET A 295 -5.24 -11.48 -5.92
CA MET A 295 -6.07 -11.02 -7.03
C MET A 295 -7.54 -11.44 -6.87
N GLN A 296 -7.79 -12.63 -6.35
CA GLN A 296 -9.15 -13.10 -6.11
C GLN A 296 -9.88 -12.27 -5.04
N ALA A 297 -9.18 -11.81 -4.00
CA ALA A 297 -9.78 -10.94 -2.99
C ALA A 297 -10.07 -9.53 -3.54
N VAL A 298 -9.20 -9.02 -4.43
CA VAL A 298 -9.40 -7.77 -5.17
C VAL A 298 -10.62 -7.86 -6.08
N GLU A 299 -10.74 -8.93 -6.87
CA GLU A 299 -11.87 -9.20 -7.76
C GLU A 299 -13.19 -9.38 -6.99
N ASP A 300 -13.17 -10.10 -5.86
CA ASP A 300 -14.36 -10.30 -5.03
C ASP A 300 -14.93 -8.97 -4.49
N ASN A 301 -14.10 -7.93 -4.39
CA ASN A 301 -14.47 -6.59 -3.94
C ASN A 301 -14.69 -5.57 -5.09
N LEU A 302 -14.46 -5.97 -6.34
CA LEU A 302 -14.53 -5.13 -7.53
C LEU A 302 -13.63 -3.87 -7.43
N LEU A 303 -12.40 -4.04 -6.96
CA LEU A 303 -11.49 -2.92 -6.72
C LEU A 303 -10.67 -2.60 -7.98
N ASN A 304 -10.47 -1.30 -8.21
CA ASN A 304 -9.32 -0.82 -8.99
C ASN A 304 -8.05 -1.00 -8.16
N TYR A 305 -6.91 -1.18 -8.81
CA TYR A 305 -5.65 -1.45 -8.10
C TYR A 305 -4.43 -1.02 -8.91
N THR A 306 -3.33 -0.85 -8.19
CA THR A 306 -1.97 -0.75 -8.71
C THR A 306 -1.15 -1.89 -8.11
N LEU A 307 -0.64 -2.77 -8.96
CA LEU A 307 0.12 -3.95 -8.55
C LEU A 307 1.59 -3.55 -8.33
N TRP A 308 2.12 -3.84 -7.15
CA TRP A 308 3.52 -3.61 -6.81
C TRP A 308 4.37 -4.81 -7.26
N ASN A 309 5.29 -4.65 -8.22
CA ASN A 309 5.55 -3.46 -9.04
C ASN A 309 6.11 -3.82 -10.43
N TYR A 310 6.45 -2.81 -11.24
CA TYR A 310 7.20 -2.98 -12.48
C TYR A 310 8.51 -2.19 -12.39
N THR A 311 9.63 -2.92 -12.28
CA THR A 311 10.98 -2.36 -12.18
C THR A 311 11.79 -2.92 -13.34
N PRO A 312 12.04 -2.12 -14.41
CA PRO A 312 12.63 -2.63 -15.65
C PRO A 312 14.09 -3.09 -15.49
N ASP A 313 14.78 -2.61 -14.46
CA ASP A 313 16.15 -2.91 -14.07
C ASP A 313 16.26 -3.92 -12.92
N ASN A 314 15.16 -4.58 -12.54
CA ASN A 314 15.17 -5.62 -11.51
C ASN A 314 16.19 -6.73 -11.83
N SER A 315 16.72 -7.41 -10.82
CA SER A 315 17.55 -8.60 -11.00
C SER A 315 17.17 -9.72 -10.02
N ASN A 316 17.44 -10.98 -10.39
CA ASN A 316 17.25 -12.11 -9.47
C ASN A 316 18.18 -12.02 -8.24
N LEU A 317 19.30 -11.30 -8.35
CA LEU A 317 20.29 -11.17 -7.29
C LEU A 317 19.88 -10.14 -6.23
N HIS A 318 19.44 -8.96 -6.66
CA HIS A 318 19.26 -7.78 -5.82
C HIS A 318 17.85 -7.17 -5.93
N GLY A 319 16.90 -7.85 -6.57
CA GLY A 319 15.54 -7.32 -6.72
C GLY A 319 15.56 -6.00 -7.47
N ASP A 320 14.97 -4.96 -6.87
CA ASP A 320 14.81 -3.62 -7.40
C ASP A 320 16.08 -2.76 -7.41
N LEU A 321 17.22 -3.28 -6.95
CA LEU A 321 18.51 -2.58 -6.85
C LEU A 321 18.54 -1.38 -5.90
N TRP A 322 17.50 -1.20 -5.09
CA TRP A 322 17.39 -0.09 -4.15
C TRP A 322 17.52 -0.54 -2.70
N ASN A 323 16.70 -1.49 -2.28
CA ASN A 323 16.69 -2.02 -0.91
C ASN A 323 16.61 -3.56 -0.85
N ASP A 324 16.97 -4.23 -1.95
CA ASP A 324 16.88 -5.69 -2.17
C ASP A 324 15.43 -6.23 -2.13
N GLU A 325 14.41 -5.38 -2.31
CA GLU A 325 13.03 -5.83 -2.52
C GLU A 325 12.86 -6.44 -3.91
N ASP A 326 12.21 -7.60 -3.97
CA ASP A 326 12.02 -8.33 -5.23
C ASP A 326 10.55 -8.60 -5.50
N LEU A 327 9.75 -7.54 -5.65
CA LEU A 327 8.30 -7.64 -5.88
C LEU A 327 7.91 -7.47 -7.36
N SER A 328 8.88 -7.22 -8.25
CA SER A 328 8.52 -6.85 -9.61
C SER A 328 7.89 -8.00 -10.41
N ILE A 329 6.87 -7.70 -11.21
CA ILE A 329 6.32 -8.65 -12.19
C ILE A 329 7.25 -8.87 -13.38
N TYR A 330 8.41 -8.21 -13.42
CA TYR A 330 9.36 -8.30 -14.52
C TYR A 330 10.79 -8.43 -14.00
N SER A 331 11.63 -9.12 -14.76
CA SER A 331 13.08 -9.09 -14.61
C SER A 331 13.73 -9.46 -15.96
N PRO A 332 14.77 -8.73 -16.41
CA PRO A 332 15.56 -9.08 -17.59
C PRO A 332 16.13 -10.51 -17.51
N ASP A 333 16.37 -11.04 -16.32
CA ASP A 333 16.91 -12.40 -16.14
C ASP A 333 15.93 -13.50 -16.59
N GLN A 334 14.64 -13.18 -16.70
CA GLN A 334 13.62 -14.08 -17.28
C GLN A 334 13.38 -13.82 -18.77
N ARG A 335 14.11 -12.88 -19.40
CA ARG A 335 13.90 -12.51 -20.80
C ARG A 335 14.60 -13.48 -21.75
N ALA A 336 13.88 -14.49 -22.20
CA ALA A 336 14.35 -15.48 -23.17
C ALA A 336 14.23 -15.02 -24.64
N ASN A 337 13.32 -14.10 -24.98
CA ASN A 337 13.05 -13.67 -26.35
C ASN A 337 12.79 -12.17 -26.43
N LEU A 338 13.69 -11.43 -27.10
CA LEU A 338 13.57 -9.97 -27.24
C LEU A 338 12.35 -9.50 -28.04
N ARG A 339 11.78 -10.36 -28.90
CA ARG A 339 10.62 -10.06 -29.75
C ARG A 339 9.28 -10.36 -29.08
N ASP A 340 9.28 -11.13 -27.99
CA ASP A 340 8.07 -11.39 -27.22
C ASP A 340 7.92 -10.33 -26.12
N ILE A 341 6.84 -9.57 -26.19
CA ILE A 341 6.51 -8.51 -25.23
C ILE A 341 6.31 -9.05 -23.80
N ASN A 342 5.99 -10.34 -23.67
CA ASN A 342 5.79 -11.01 -22.38
C ASN A 342 7.09 -11.60 -21.82
N SER A 343 8.17 -11.60 -22.59
CA SER A 343 9.44 -12.19 -22.17
C SER A 343 10.07 -11.35 -21.07
N GLY A 344 10.53 -11.99 -19.99
CA GLY A 344 10.96 -11.33 -18.75
C GLY A 344 9.85 -11.16 -17.73
N GLY A 345 8.59 -11.38 -18.10
CA GLY A 345 7.48 -11.36 -17.17
C GLY A 345 7.49 -12.54 -16.20
N ARG A 346 7.16 -12.26 -14.95
CA ARG A 346 7.08 -13.21 -13.84
C ARG A 346 5.63 -13.35 -13.39
N ALA A 347 5.19 -14.60 -13.20
CA ALA A 347 3.81 -14.93 -12.84
C ALA A 347 2.72 -14.29 -13.74
N LEU A 348 3.00 -14.04 -15.03
CA LEU A 348 2.06 -13.39 -15.95
C LEU A 348 0.71 -14.11 -16.07
N GLN A 349 0.66 -15.42 -15.79
CA GLN A 349 -0.57 -16.18 -15.71
C GLN A 349 -1.58 -15.60 -14.68
N ALA A 350 -1.10 -15.03 -13.58
CA ALA A 350 -1.92 -14.35 -12.58
C ALA A 350 -2.06 -12.84 -12.84
N VAL A 351 -1.02 -12.19 -13.41
CA VAL A 351 -0.97 -10.73 -13.65
C VAL A 351 -1.82 -10.30 -14.84
N VAL A 352 -1.64 -10.95 -16.00
CA VAL A 352 -2.24 -10.53 -17.28
C VAL A 352 -3.63 -11.16 -17.39
N ARG A 353 -4.68 -10.39 -17.11
CA ARG A 353 -6.05 -10.92 -16.99
C ARG A 353 -7.04 -10.11 -17.81
N PRO A 354 -8.17 -10.70 -18.21
CA PRO A 354 -9.29 -9.92 -18.71
C PRO A 354 -9.91 -9.06 -17.60
N TYR A 355 -10.26 -7.82 -17.91
CA TYR A 355 -10.93 -6.93 -16.97
C TYR A 355 -11.78 -5.87 -17.71
N PRO A 356 -12.86 -5.36 -17.10
CA PRO A 356 -13.62 -4.25 -17.67
C PRO A 356 -12.80 -2.96 -17.59
N VAL A 357 -12.51 -2.36 -18.74
CA VAL A 357 -11.79 -1.07 -18.86
C VAL A 357 -12.75 0.08 -18.59
N ALA A 358 -13.97 -0.02 -19.14
CA ALA A 358 -15.06 0.93 -18.93
C ALA A 358 -16.40 0.19 -18.99
N THR A 359 -17.36 0.56 -18.14
CA THR A 359 -18.66 -0.13 -18.07
C THR A 359 -19.82 0.82 -18.36
N ALA A 360 -20.76 0.35 -19.18
CA ALA A 360 -22.03 1.06 -19.46
C ALA A 360 -23.05 0.80 -18.33
N GLY A 361 -22.66 1.15 -17.10
CA GLY A 361 -23.42 0.92 -15.87
C GLY A 361 -22.55 0.46 -14.70
N LYS A 362 -23.20 -0.01 -13.64
CA LYS A 362 -22.54 -0.46 -12.40
C LYS A 362 -22.13 -1.92 -12.47
N LEU A 363 -20.84 -2.19 -12.32
CA LEU A 363 -20.31 -3.55 -12.23
C LEU A 363 -20.85 -4.27 -10.98
N LEU A 364 -21.41 -5.47 -11.19
CA LEU A 364 -21.93 -6.33 -10.11
C LEU A 364 -20.98 -7.50 -9.81
N LYS A 365 -20.22 -7.92 -10.81
CA LYS A 365 -19.26 -9.03 -10.71
C LYS A 365 -18.23 -8.93 -11.82
N ALA A 366 -16.96 -9.18 -11.50
CA ALA A 366 -15.90 -9.45 -12.46
C ALA A 366 -14.92 -10.40 -11.81
N ASN A 367 -14.70 -11.57 -12.39
CA ASN A 367 -13.67 -12.48 -11.90
C ASN A 367 -13.04 -13.29 -13.03
N PHE A 368 -11.79 -13.67 -12.82
CA PHE A 368 -11.03 -14.49 -13.74
C PHE A 368 -10.41 -15.70 -13.03
N ASN A 369 -10.54 -16.87 -13.66
CA ASN A 369 -9.82 -18.06 -13.23
C ASN A 369 -8.68 -18.35 -14.23
N PRO A 370 -7.41 -18.15 -13.85
CA PRO A 370 -6.28 -18.35 -14.75
C PRO A 370 -5.97 -19.82 -15.07
N ARG A 371 -6.52 -20.78 -14.30
CA ARG A 371 -6.37 -22.22 -14.60
C ARG A 371 -7.30 -22.64 -15.71
N THR A 372 -8.57 -22.23 -15.64
CA THR A 372 -9.58 -22.54 -16.68
C THR A 372 -9.65 -21.50 -17.78
N ARG A 373 -8.97 -20.35 -17.60
CA ARG A 373 -9.00 -19.16 -18.47
C ARG A 373 -10.40 -18.63 -18.70
N VAL A 374 -11.29 -18.78 -17.71
CA VAL A 374 -12.67 -18.29 -17.80
C VAL A 374 -12.78 -16.95 -17.07
N PHE A 375 -13.23 -15.93 -17.78
CA PHE A 375 -13.64 -14.64 -17.22
C PHE A 375 -15.15 -14.53 -17.20
N LYS A 376 -15.71 -14.04 -16.10
CA LYS A 376 -17.16 -13.80 -15.94
C LYS A 376 -17.40 -12.38 -15.45
N MET A 377 -18.38 -11.73 -16.06
CA MET A 377 -18.81 -10.39 -15.71
C MET A 377 -20.33 -10.32 -15.57
N GLU A 378 -20.81 -9.54 -14.60
CA GLU A 378 -22.21 -9.16 -14.45
C GLU A 378 -22.29 -7.63 -14.28
N LEU A 379 -23.22 -7.00 -15.00
CA LEU A 379 -23.37 -5.54 -15.09
C LEU A 379 -24.83 -5.16 -14.84
N LEU A 380 -25.06 -4.16 -14.00
CA LEU A 380 -26.31 -3.43 -13.92
C LEU A 380 -26.23 -2.28 -14.92
N HIS A 381 -26.99 -2.35 -16.01
CA HIS A 381 -26.89 -1.38 -17.10
C HIS A 381 -27.48 -0.04 -16.71
N ASP A 382 -26.80 1.02 -17.14
CA ASP A 382 -27.33 2.39 -17.12
C ASP A 382 -27.78 2.76 -18.54
N PRO A 383 -29.10 2.88 -18.80
CA PRO A 383 -29.61 3.15 -20.14
C PRO A 383 -29.27 4.55 -20.65
N LEU A 384 -28.76 5.45 -19.80
CA LEU A 384 -28.28 6.77 -20.21
C LEU A 384 -26.90 6.69 -20.89
N ILE A 385 -26.18 5.58 -20.76
CA ILE A 385 -24.85 5.39 -21.35
C ILE A 385 -24.98 4.66 -22.69
N ALA A 386 -24.85 5.40 -23.79
CA ALA A 386 -24.91 4.85 -25.14
C ALA A 386 -23.60 4.16 -25.59
N ALA A 387 -22.48 4.46 -24.93
CA ALA A 387 -21.18 3.84 -25.22
C ALA A 387 -21.18 2.35 -24.82
N PRO A 388 -20.41 1.49 -25.50
CA PRO A 388 -20.28 0.10 -25.09
C PRO A 388 -19.58 -0.04 -23.74
N THR A 389 -19.82 -1.18 -23.10
CA THR A 389 -18.86 -1.71 -22.12
C THR A 389 -17.60 -2.17 -22.85
N GLU A 390 -16.44 -1.67 -22.44
CA GLU A 390 -15.13 -2.05 -22.98
C GLU A 390 -14.42 -3.02 -22.04
N ILE A 391 -13.95 -4.14 -22.57
CA ILE A 391 -13.27 -5.18 -21.81
C ILE A 391 -11.90 -5.45 -22.45
N TYR A 392 -10.84 -5.44 -21.64
CA TYR A 392 -9.54 -5.96 -22.06
C TYR A 392 -9.60 -7.47 -22.09
N VAL A 393 -9.17 -8.09 -23.20
CA VAL A 393 -9.08 -9.54 -23.34
C VAL A 393 -7.68 -9.90 -23.84
N PRO A 394 -6.74 -10.27 -22.95
CA PRO A 394 -5.34 -10.46 -23.31
C PRO A 394 -5.12 -11.69 -24.19
N ASN A 395 -4.42 -11.53 -25.32
CA ASN A 395 -4.00 -12.66 -26.16
C ASN A 395 -3.08 -13.63 -25.40
N TYR A 396 -2.38 -13.16 -24.37
CA TYR A 396 -1.57 -14.00 -23.48
C TYR A 396 -2.39 -15.15 -22.85
N GLN A 397 -3.64 -14.87 -22.44
CA GLN A 397 -4.52 -15.89 -21.88
C GLN A 397 -5.20 -16.74 -22.99
N TYR A 398 -5.36 -16.16 -24.18
CA TYR A 398 -6.13 -16.74 -25.28
C TYR A 398 -5.32 -16.81 -26.60
N PRO A 399 -4.17 -17.52 -26.63
CA PRO A 399 -3.28 -17.52 -27.79
C PRO A 399 -3.88 -18.16 -29.06
N HIS A 400 -4.97 -18.92 -28.91
CA HIS A 400 -5.70 -19.57 -30.00
C HIS A 400 -7.09 -18.95 -30.22
N GLY A 401 -7.32 -17.75 -29.69
CA GLY A 401 -8.63 -17.11 -29.65
C GLY A 401 -9.47 -17.54 -28.44
N TYR A 402 -10.71 -17.04 -28.42
CA TYR A 402 -11.67 -17.23 -27.35
C TYR A 402 -13.10 -17.15 -27.88
N SER A 403 -14.05 -17.70 -27.11
CA SER A 403 -15.49 -17.58 -27.36
C SER A 403 -16.17 -16.69 -26.31
N ILE A 404 -17.18 -15.94 -26.77
CA ILE A 404 -17.97 -15.03 -25.94
C ILE A 404 -19.40 -15.58 -25.82
N ARG A 405 -19.89 -15.64 -24.58
CA ARG A 405 -21.31 -15.88 -24.29
C ARG A 405 -21.87 -14.66 -23.57
N VAL A 406 -22.91 -14.06 -24.13
CA VAL A 406 -23.66 -12.95 -23.54
C VAL A 406 -25.09 -13.40 -23.23
N SER A 407 -25.73 -12.80 -22.24
CA SER A 407 -27.14 -13.04 -21.93
C SER A 407 -28.11 -12.39 -22.93
N ASP A 408 -27.63 -11.41 -23.68
CA ASP A 408 -28.39 -10.54 -24.58
C ASP A 408 -27.44 -9.62 -25.35
N GLY A 409 -28.00 -8.70 -26.13
CA GLY A 409 -27.25 -7.65 -26.79
C GLY A 409 -26.35 -8.16 -27.91
N ARG A 410 -25.35 -7.35 -28.26
CA ARG A 410 -24.35 -7.64 -29.29
C ARG A 410 -22.96 -7.31 -28.78
N TYR A 411 -21.95 -7.91 -29.39
CA TYR A 411 -20.56 -7.63 -29.08
C TYR A 411 -19.69 -7.58 -30.33
N GLU A 412 -18.54 -6.91 -30.22
CA GLU A 412 -17.53 -6.83 -31.26
C GLU A 412 -16.15 -7.16 -30.66
N ILE A 413 -15.38 -7.98 -31.37
CA ILE A 413 -14.04 -8.39 -30.95
C ILE A 413 -12.99 -7.66 -31.79
N HIS A 414 -12.10 -6.91 -31.14
CA HIS A 414 -10.93 -6.30 -31.74
C HIS A 414 -9.66 -6.99 -31.24
N HIS A 415 -9.35 -8.15 -31.83
CA HIS A 415 -8.26 -9.02 -31.39
C HIS A 415 -6.88 -8.35 -31.38
N SER A 416 -6.55 -7.54 -32.41
CA SER A 416 -5.27 -6.82 -32.48
C SER A 416 -5.10 -5.76 -31.40
N LYS A 417 -6.22 -5.20 -30.92
CA LYS A 417 -6.25 -4.22 -29.82
C LYS A 417 -6.45 -4.88 -28.46
N GLN A 418 -6.67 -6.20 -28.40
CA GLN A 418 -7.06 -6.93 -27.19
C GLN A 418 -8.29 -6.31 -26.50
N ARG A 419 -9.28 -5.87 -27.30
CA ARG A 419 -10.50 -5.20 -26.81
C ARG A 419 -11.74 -5.97 -27.25
N LEU A 420 -12.70 -6.08 -26.33
CA LEU A 420 -14.05 -6.58 -26.56
C LEU A 420 -15.02 -5.44 -26.23
N LEU A 421 -15.87 -5.07 -27.19
CA LEU A 421 -16.93 -4.09 -27.00
C LEU A 421 -18.26 -4.83 -26.84
N TYR A 422 -19.04 -4.49 -25.81
CA TYR A 422 -20.32 -5.11 -25.51
C TYR A 422 -21.41 -4.05 -25.38
N TRP A 423 -22.47 -4.19 -26.19
CA TRP A 423 -23.69 -3.40 -26.13
C TRP A 423 -24.81 -4.28 -25.59
N PRO A 424 -25.20 -4.10 -24.32
CA PRO A 424 -26.32 -4.82 -23.73
C PRO A 424 -27.65 -4.46 -24.41
N ASP A 425 -28.62 -5.38 -24.36
CA ASP A 425 -29.99 -5.10 -24.80
C ASP A 425 -30.67 -4.14 -23.80
N PRO A 426 -31.08 -2.93 -24.21
CA PRO A 426 -31.66 -1.94 -23.30
C PRO A 426 -32.98 -2.39 -22.67
N ALA A 427 -33.63 -3.45 -23.19
CA ALA A 427 -34.84 -4.02 -22.60
C ALA A 427 -34.58 -4.83 -21.31
N LYS A 428 -33.31 -5.12 -20.98
CA LYS A 428 -32.92 -5.83 -19.75
C LYS A 428 -32.13 -4.90 -18.82
N ILE A 429 -32.15 -5.25 -17.53
CA ILE A 429 -31.52 -4.44 -16.47
C ILE A 429 -30.16 -5.01 -16.08
N VAL A 430 -30.04 -6.34 -16.03
CA VAL A 430 -28.82 -7.04 -15.62
C VAL A 430 -28.33 -7.93 -16.76
N HIS A 431 -27.04 -7.81 -17.06
CA HIS A 431 -26.40 -8.49 -18.18
C HIS A 431 -25.22 -9.31 -17.71
N LYS A 432 -25.02 -10.44 -18.38
CA LYS A 432 -23.95 -11.40 -18.05
C LYS A 432 -23.12 -11.67 -19.28
N LEU A 433 -21.80 -11.67 -19.09
CA LEU A 433 -20.83 -11.99 -20.11
C LEU A 433 -19.86 -13.04 -19.58
N THR A 434 -19.49 -13.99 -20.44
CA THR A 434 -18.46 -14.99 -20.17
C THR A 434 -17.49 -15.07 -21.35
N VAL A 435 -16.20 -14.96 -21.06
CA VAL A 435 -15.10 -15.23 -22.00
C VAL A 435 -14.46 -16.55 -21.59
N LYS A 436 -14.21 -17.43 -22.55
CA LYS A 436 -13.50 -18.70 -22.33
C LYS A 436 -12.68 -19.08 -23.58
N PRO A 437 -11.66 -19.94 -23.46
CA PRO A 437 -10.95 -20.46 -24.63
C PRO A 437 -11.88 -21.06 -25.69
#